data_AF-A0A1Z5K7C5-F1
#
_entry.id   AF-A0A1Z5K7C5-F1
#
_cell.length_a   1.000
_cell.length_b   1.000
_cell.length_c   1.000
_cell.angle_alpha   90.00
_cell.angle_beta   90.00
_cell.angle_gamma   90.00
#
_symmetry.space_group_name_H-M   'P 1'
#
loop_
_entity.id
_entity.type
_entity.pdbx_description
1 polymer ?
#
loop_
_entity_poly.entity_id
_entity_poly.type
_entity_poly.pdbx_seq_one_letter_code
_entity_poly.pdbx_strand_id
1 'polypeptide(L)'
;MSKNSIQRIPSILQLLADGDLLAEELDDIWEKAPKFPDVTASAARIDVDSFVQVYRDIDDLFEDDGEESNPEQSTAAALEPTETKETPQVDDQTEDVDKTMEDELESVFNSIADGNGLISKQALMNWDEIEKLVSDGLLGSDEFEELWGKTKKSLGADDKLDIDGFLSFNVALDSLFEFSDEEMEEDDDDDSVGEDIVRGQLVEEGDRSPQELFASLAGADGLVSKGDLMRWAELLELIDEGELSMSELDGIFTANAVAEKLDETRFLAFYKAIDDLFEYDVNDESDESSTADQKVPGAVATNDPPSSKTTLLGMLEALNEDNDLLPCGLEASDREQANILKVINMLEQESANLIRSKQGVVDENDLAGNWELLYSSSSAMKFNKGLSGLGGSFPNGKFGGLKMRLDSSKYMSDVEYTERISVTPEAASFDVTVTGDWTLRQSISLFTGEPSITLAITPERVNYGPTSTRADHWKSLGPLNMLDVAYLDKDLRIMRGSTSLDTVFVFRRVA
;
A
#
# COMPACT_ATOMS: atom_id res chain seq x y z
N MET A 1 38.26 -5.98 17.58
CA MET A 1 38.63 -4.76 16.83
C MET A 1 39.41 -3.78 17.74
N SER A 2 40.26 -2.89 17.21
CA SER A 2 40.96 -1.85 18.00
C SER A 2 40.33 -0.47 17.77
N LYS A 3 40.51 0.49 18.69
CA LYS A 3 39.97 1.86 18.55
C LYS A 3 40.41 2.54 17.25
N ASN A 4 41.69 2.43 16.90
CA ASN A 4 42.23 2.92 15.63
C ASN A 4 41.60 2.27 14.39
N SER A 5 41.02 1.06 14.52
CA SER A 5 40.30 0.41 13.44
C SER A 5 38.89 0.99 13.30
N ILE A 6 38.22 1.30 14.41
CA ILE A 6 36.88 1.93 14.43
C ILE A 6 36.94 3.34 13.84
N GLN A 7 37.94 4.14 14.22
CA GLN A 7 38.16 5.50 13.67
C GLN A 7 38.43 5.52 12.15
N ARG A 8 38.66 4.36 11.53
CA ARG A 8 38.88 4.24 10.07
C ARG A 8 37.68 3.70 9.32
N ILE A 9 36.59 3.37 10.01
CA ILE A 9 35.34 2.98 9.36
C ILE A 9 34.80 4.21 8.64
N PRO A 10 34.43 4.13 7.35
CA PRO A 10 34.06 5.31 6.56
C PRO A 10 32.98 6.19 7.20
N SER A 11 31.91 5.60 7.76
CA SER A 11 30.84 6.35 8.42
C SER A 11 31.33 7.10 9.66
N ILE A 12 32.04 6.43 10.57
CA ILE A 12 32.58 7.06 11.79
C ILE A 12 33.66 8.10 11.46
N LEU A 13 34.49 7.84 10.45
CA LEU A 13 35.50 8.80 9.99
C LEU A 13 34.84 10.06 9.43
N GLN A 14 33.72 9.93 8.73
CA GLN A 14 32.94 11.05 8.20
C GLN A 14 32.32 11.86 9.35
N LEU A 15 31.66 11.21 10.32
CA LEU A 15 31.09 11.88 11.51
C LEU A 15 32.16 12.65 12.32
N LEU A 16 33.34 12.05 12.51
CA LEU A 16 34.48 12.72 13.17
C LEU A 16 35.04 13.90 12.34
N ALA A 17 34.97 13.82 11.00
CA ALA A 17 35.48 14.86 10.12
C ALA A 17 34.53 16.05 10.03
N ASP A 18 33.22 15.78 10.04
CA ASP A 18 32.16 16.78 9.98
C ASP A 18 31.91 17.44 11.35
N GLY A 19 32.35 16.78 12.43
CA GLY A 19 32.22 17.28 13.80
C GLY A 19 30.90 16.88 14.46
N ASP A 20 30.13 16.01 13.82
CA ASP A 20 28.88 15.44 14.32
C ASP A 20 29.12 14.41 15.42
N LEU A 21 30.30 13.77 15.43
CA LEU A 21 30.79 12.96 16.54
C LEU A 21 32.11 13.56 17.05
N LEU A 22 32.17 13.96 18.32
CA LEU A 22 33.41 14.45 18.92
C LEU A 22 34.37 13.29 19.21
N ALA A 23 35.68 13.56 19.09
CA ALA A 23 36.69 12.56 19.43
C ALA A 23 36.58 12.12 20.89
N GLU A 24 36.19 13.03 21.79
CA GLU A 24 35.94 12.74 23.20
C GLU A 24 34.71 11.85 23.42
N GLU A 25 33.65 12.00 22.62
CA GLU A 25 32.44 11.16 22.73
C GLU A 25 32.74 9.73 22.27
N LEU A 26 33.47 9.58 21.17
CA LEU A 26 33.95 8.27 20.72
C LEU A 26 34.90 7.64 21.75
N ASP A 27 35.69 8.44 22.47
CA ASP A 27 36.56 7.97 23.53
C ASP A 27 35.74 7.44 24.72
N ASP A 28 34.68 8.14 25.12
CA ASP A 28 33.80 7.75 26.22
C ASP A 28 32.99 6.48 25.88
N ILE A 29 32.42 6.41 24.67
CA ILE A 29 31.73 5.20 24.17
C ILE A 29 32.71 4.03 24.13
N TRP A 30 33.93 4.26 23.63
CA TRP A 30 34.96 3.24 23.62
C TRP A 30 35.31 2.77 25.03
N GLU A 31 35.48 3.63 26.03
CA GLU A 31 35.85 3.18 27.39
C GLU A 31 34.72 2.39 28.08
N LYS A 32 33.45 2.66 27.74
CA LYS A 32 32.29 1.90 28.27
C LYS A 32 32.17 0.51 27.66
N ALA A 33 32.52 0.34 26.40
CA ALA A 33 32.36 -0.93 25.70
C ALA A 33 33.24 -2.06 26.30
N PRO A 34 32.69 -3.27 26.57
CA PRO A 34 33.42 -4.37 27.17
C PRO A 34 34.72 -4.72 26.41
N LYS A 35 35.82 -4.90 27.15
CA LYS A 35 37.14 -5.23 26.57
C LYS A 35 37.47 -6.70 26.78
N PHE A 36 38.20 -7.28 25.82
CA PHE A 36 38.73 -8.63 25.98
C PHE A 36 39.59 -8.74 27.26
N PRO A 37 39.32 -9.73 28.14
CA PRO A 37 39.99 -9.85 29.44
C PRO A 37 41.48 -10.22 29.33
N ASP A 38 41.90 -10.82 28.21
CA ASP A 38 43.25 -11.37 28.03
C ASP A 38 44.27 -10.39 27.41
N VAL A 39 43.89 -9.13 27.19
CA VAL A 39 44.75 -8.16 26.49
C VAL A 39 45.22 -7.07 27.45
N THR A 40 46.54 -6.85 27.51
CA THR A 40 47.13 -5.78 28.33
C THR A 40 46.57 -4.41 27.91
N ALA A 41 46.38 -3.51 28.88
CA ALA A 41 45.71 -2.21 28.70
C ALA A 41 46.20 -1.37 27.50
N SER A 42 47.44 -1.54 27.07
CA SER A 42 48.03 -0.83 25.91
C SER A 42 47.54 -1.33 24.53
N ALA A 43 46.79 -2.43 24.47
CA ALA A 43 46.31 -3.03 23.22
C ALA A 43 44.84 -3.46 23.34
N ALA A 44 44.02 -2.69 24.06
CA ALA A 44 42.62 -2.97 24.25
C ALA A 44 41.92 -3.30 22.92
N ARG A 45 41.21 -4.43 22.90
CA ARG A 45 40.41 -4.91 21.77
C ARG A 45 39.02 -5.24 22.27
N ILE A 46 38.05 -5.03 21.41
CA ILE A 46 36.65 -5.43 21.60
C ILE A 46 36.31 -6.64 20.71
N ASP A 47 35.32 -7.44 21.07
CA ASP A 47 34.73 -8.47 20.21
C ASP A 47 33.69 -7.87 19.26
N VAL A 48 32.90 -8.72 18.59
CA VAL A 48 31.85 -8.30 17.66
C VAL A 48 30.69 -7.69 18.43
N ASP A 49 30.26 -8.32 19.53
CA ASP A 49 29.13 -7.85 20.33
C ASP A 49 29.41 -6.46 20.92
N SER A 50 30.62 -6.26 21.46
CA SER A 50 31.05 -4.95 21.96
C SER A 50 31.26 -3.94 20.83
N PHE A 51 31.49 -4.37 19.59
CA PHE A 51 31.53 -3.47 18.42
C PHE A 51 30.14 -3.02 18.01
N VAL A 52 29.16 -3.93 18.01
CA VAL A 52 27.75 -3.60 17.78
C VAL A 52 27.27 -2.61 18.83
N GLN A 53 27.63 -2.81 20.11
CA GLN A 53 27.32 -1.85 21.18
C GLN A 53 27.91 -0.47 20.91
N VAL A 54 29.17 -0.38 20.47
CA VAL A 54 29.80 0.91 20.12
C VAL A 54 29.05 1.60 18.98
N TYR A 55 28.52 0.84 18.02
CA TYR A 55 27.77 1.42 16.90
C TYR A 55 26.39 1.93 17.36
N ARG A 56 25.68 1.16 18.20
CA ARG A 56 24.41 1.59 18.82
C ARG A 56 24.57 2.82 19.68
N ASP A 57 25.57 2.84 20.57
CA ASP A 57 25.86 4.00 21.42
C ASP A 57 26.19 5.26 20.60
N ILE A 58 26.75 5.11 19.38
CA ILE A 58 26.97 6.22 18.44
C ILE A 58 25.65 6.66 17.81
N ASP A 59 24.79 5.72 17.42
CA ASP A 59 23.48 6.00 16.80
C ASP A 59 22.54 6.73 17.80
N ASP A 60 22.49 6.25 19.05
CA ASP A 60 21.71 6.84 20.15
C ASP A 60 22.07 8.33 20.40
N LEU A 61 23.33 8.74 20.15
CA LEU A 61 23.72 10.14 20.28
C LEU A 61 22.96 11.07 19.32
N PHE A 62 22.49 10.54 18.19
CA PHE A 62 21.78 11.30 17.17
C PHE A 62 20.26 11.19 17.31
N GLU A 63 19.76 10.28 18.15
CA GLU A 63 18.33 10.10 18.39
C GLU A 63 17.76 11.07 19.45
N ASP A 64 18.61 11.62 20.33
CA ASP A 64 18.18 12.39 21.52
C ASP A 64 18.15 13.93 21.34
N ASP A 65 18.55 14.47 20.18
CA ASP A 65 18.60 15.92 19.91
C ASP A 65 17.22 16.55 19.61
N GLY A 66 16.13 15.81 19.84
CA GLY A 66 14.76 16.30 19.72
C GLY A 66 14.24 17.10 20.91
N GLU A 67 14.95 17.12 22.05
CA GLU A 67 14.59 17.96 23.20
C GLU A 67 15.40 19.26 23.20
N GLU A 68 14.74 20.37 22.85
CA GLU A 68 15.25 21.73 23.10
C GLU A 68 15.51 21.91 24.61
N SER A 69 16.73 21.60 25.04
CA SER A 69 17.23 21.95 26.36
C SER A 69 17.44 23.47 26.43
N ASN A 70 16.41 24.13 26.95
CA ASN A 70 16.34 25.56 27.21
C ASN A 70 17.59 26.04 28.01
N PRO A 71 18.48 26.89 27.44
CA PRO A 71 19.75 27.23 28.07
C PRO A 71 19.61 28.48 28.95
N GLU A 72 18.86 28.39 30.05
CA GLU A 72 18.90 29.42 31.10
C GLU A 72 18.73 28.82 32.50
N GLN A 73 19.84 28.46 33.15
CA GLN A 73 20.24 29.06 34.44
C GLN A 73 21.45 28.35 35.06
N SER A 74 22.61 29.00 34.91
CA SER A 74 23.69 28.92 35.88
C SER A 74 23.42 29.94 37.00
N THR A 75 23.21 29.47 38.23
CA THR A 75 23.85 30.05 39.43
C THR A 75 23.94 29.03 40.56
N ALA A 76 25.14 28.99 41.16
CA ALA A 76 25.55 28.10 42.23
C ALA A 76 24.95 28.46 43.61
N ALA A 77 24.67 27.46 44.46
CA ALA A 77 25.45 27.18 45.69
C ALA A 77 24.80 26.15 46.65
N ALA A 78 25.53 25.05 46.87
CA ALA A 78 25.82 24.36 48.14
C ALA A 78 24.69 23.79 49.03
N LEU A 79 24.62 22.45 49.14
CA LEU A 79 25.10 21.63 50.29
C LEU A 79 24.76 20.13 50.10
N GLU A 80 25.62 19.28 50.65
CA GLU A 80 25.78 17.81 50.49
C GLU A 80 24.68 16.91 51.14
N PRO A 81 24.86 15.57 51.30
CA PRO A 81 24.32 14.54 50.39
C PRO A 81 23.38 13.56 51.11
N THR A 82 22.49 12.90 50.37
CA THR A 82 21.91 11.63 50.87
C THR A 82 21.87 10.62 49.74
N GLU A 83 22.72 9.60 49.85
CA GLU A 83 22.68 8.38 49.06
C GLU A 83 21.29 7.73 49.17
N THR A 84 20.62 7.55 48.03
CA THR A 84 19.72 6.41 47.85
C THR A 84 19.81 6.01 46.38
N LYS A 85 20.45 4.86 46.17
CA LYS A 85 20.72 4.26 44.88
C LYS A 85 19.51 3.41 44.51
N GLU A 86 18.58 3.98 43.75
CA GLU A 86 17.56 3.23 43.01
C GLU A 86 17.86 3.40 41.53
N THR A 87 18.30 2.31 40.92
CA THR A 87 18.47 2.13 39.46
C THR A 87 17.10 2.22 38.78
N PRO A 88 16.89 3.10 37.79
CA PRO A 88 15.77 2.97 36.87
C PRO A 88 16.11 1.85 35.88
N GLN A 89 15.30 0.79 35.86
CA GLN A 89 15.18 -0.07 34.69
C GLN A 89 14.56 0.76 33.58
N VAL A 90 15.33 0.99 32.52
CA VAL A 90 14.82 1.39 31.22
C VAL A 90 14.47 0.08 30.52
N ASP A 91 13.18 -0.21 30.42
CA ASP A 91 12.68 -1.30 29.57
C ASP A 91 12.75 -0.80 28.12
N ASP A 92 13.79 -1.23 27.42
CA ASP A 92 13.98 -1.07 25.99
C ASP A 92 13.09 -2.09 25.26
N GLN A 93 12.12 -1.60 24.49
CA GLN A 93 11.09 -2.40 23.80
C GLN A 93 11.43 -2.70 22.34
N THR A 94 12.63 -2.34 21.87
CA THR A 94 13.04 -2.60 20.48
C THR A 94 13.66 -3.99 20.29
N GLU A 95 14.22 -4.59 21.35
CA GLU A 95 14.77 -5.96 21.31
C GLU A 95 13.72 -7.08 21.24
N ASP A 96 12.45 -6.79 21.53
CA ASP A 96 11.41 -7.81 21.59
C ASP A 96 10.86 -8.18 20.20
N VAL A 97 10.92 -7.28 19.21
CA VAL A 97 10.28 -7.52 17.90
C VAL A 97 11.10 -8.51 17.04
N ASP A 98 12.41 -8.31 16.91
CA ASP A 98 13.25 -9.23 16.13
C ASP A 98 13.36 -10.62 16.77
N LYS A 99 13.41 -10.69 18.11
CA LYS A 99 13.37 -11.97 18.84
C LYS A 99 12.06 -12.71 18.61
N THR A 100 10.93 -12.01 18.53
CA THR A 100 9.65 -12.68 18.29
C THR A 100 9.58 -13.35 16.92
N MET A 101 10.17 -12.75 15.88
CA MET A 101 10.18 -13.32 14.53
C MET A 101 11.13 -14.53 14.43
N GLU A 102 12.32 -14.46 15.03
CA GLU A 102 13.25 -15.59 15.10
C GLU A 102 12.64 -16.76 15.90
N ASP A 103 11.98 -16.50 17.02
CA ASP A 103 11.31 -17.51 17.85
C ASP A 103 10.16 -18.20 17.08
N GLU A 104 9.40 -17.45 16.28
CA GLU A 104 8.34 -17.99 15.42
C GLU A 104 8.92 -18.90 14.33
N LEU A 105 9.99 -18.47 13.65
CA LEU A 105 10.67 -19.26 12.63
C LEU A 105 11.36 -20.50 13.22
N GLU A 106 11.89 -20.43 14.43
CA GLU A 106 12.44 -21.60 15.12
C GLU A 106 11.33 -22.61 15.48
N SER A 107 10.16 -22.14 15.88
CA SER A 107 8.99 -23.00 16.10
C SER A 107 8.56 -23.70 14.80
N VAL A 108 8.52 -22.97 13.68
CA VAL A 108 8.24 -23.53 12.35
C VAL A 108 9.30 -24.56 11.97
N PHE A 109 10.59 -24.22 12.10
CA PHE A 109 11.71 -25.12 11.81
C PHE A 109 11.54 -26.45 12.55
N ASN A 110 11.25 -26.40 13.84
CA ASN A 110 11.05 -27.59 14.68
C ASN A 110 9.84 -28.43 14.25
N SER A 111 8.84 -27.83 13.59
CA SER A 111 7.66 -28.54 13.10
C SER A 111 7.92 -29.31 11.79
N ILE A 112 8.82 -28.82 10.94
CA ILE A 112 9.12 -29.40 9.62
C ILE A 112 10.44 -30.20 9.59
N ALA A 113 11.33 -29.99 10.55
CA ALA A 113 12.59 -30.71 10.66
C ALA A 113 12.37 -32.21 10.96
N ASP A 114 13.24 -33.05 10.39
CA ASP A 114 13.27 -34.47 10.72
C ASP A 114 13.82 -34.74 12.12
N GLY A 115 13.80 -36.00 12.56
CA GLY A 115 14.27 -36.38 13.91
C GLY A 115 15.75 -36.09 14.20
N ASN A 116 16.53 -35.62 13.24
CA ASN A 116 17.91 -35.15 13.43
C ASN A 116 18.02 -33.61 13.47
N GLY A 117 16.90 -32.89 13.46
CA GLY A 117 16.90 -31.42 13.40
C GLY A 117 17.37 -30.89 12.05
N LEU A 118 17.02 -31.58 10.96
CA LEU A 118 17.38 -31.18 9.60
C LEU A 118 16.15 -31.18 8.69
N ILE A 119 16.06 -30.20 7.80
CA ILE A 119 14.97 -30.07 6.82
C ILE A 119 15.46 -30.59 5.47
N SER A 120 14.74 -31.56 4.91
CA SER A 120 14.93 -31.99 3.52
C SER A 120 14.19 -31.09 2.55
N LYS A 121 14.68 -30.98 1.31
CA LYS A 121 14.01 -30.21 0.25
C LYS A 121 12.53 -30.53 0.09
N GLN A 122 12.18 -31.82 0.10
CA GLN A 122 10.79 -32.26 0.00
C GLN A 122 9.95 -31.82 1.21
N ALA A 123 10.53 -31.81 2.40
CA ALA A 123 9.84 -31.34 3.60
C ALA A 123 9.57 -29.83 3.52
N LEU A 124 10.52 -29.05 2.99
CA LEU A 124 10.36 -27.62 2.78
C LEU A 124 9.34 -27.30 1.66
N MET A 125 9.35 -28.05 0.54
CA MET A 125 8.32 -27.91 -0.51
C MET A 125 6.90 -28.25 -0.04
N ASN A 126 6.78 -29.14 0.95
CA ASN A 126 5.49 -29.53 1.53
C ASN A 126 5.10 -28.65 2.73
N TRP A 127 5.87 -27.60 3.04
CA TRP A 127 5.48 -26.64 4.06
C TRP A 127 4.38 -25.74 3.48
N ASP A 128 3.25 -25.63 4.20
CA ASP A 128 2.03 -24.96 3.73
C ASP A 128 2.26 -23.57 3.11
N GLU A 129 3.27 -22.83 3.57
CA GLU A 129 3.61 -21.50 3.04
C GLU A 129 4.26 -21.58 1.65
N ILE A 130 5.26 -22.45 1.48
CA ILE A 130 5.89 -22.69 0.17
C ILE A 130 4.92 -23.34 -0.80
N GLU A 131 4.08 -24.27 -0.33
CA GLU A 131 3.04 -24.90 -1.16
C GLU A 131 2.07 -23.85 -1.72
N LYS A 132 1.67 -22.87 -0.90
CA LYS A 132 0.83 -21.75 -1.33
C LYS A 132 1.53 -20.84 -2.33
N LEU A 133 2.77 -20.41 -2.04
CA LEU A 133 3.52 -19.55 -2.95
C LEU A 133 3.68 -20.21 -4.34
N VAL A 134 3.89 -21.52 -4.38
CA VAL A 134 3.97 -22.28 -5.63
C VAL A 134 2.59 -22.46 -6.28
N SER A 135 1.52 -22.71 -5.51
CA SER A 135 0.17 -22.87 -6.07
C SER A 135 -0.41 -21.58 -6.65
N ASP A 136 -0.07 -20.46 -6.02
CA ASP A 136 -0.54 -19.13 -6.37
C ASP A 136 0.31 -18.51 -7.48
N GLY A 137 1.36 -19.22 -7.93
CA GLY A 137 2.25 -18.77 -9.01
C GLY A 137 3.23 -17.66 -8.60
N LEU A 138 3.30 -17.33 -7.30
CA LEU A 138 4.20 -16.32 -6.74
C LEU A 138 5.64 -16.82 -6.58
N LEU A 139 5.86 -18.14 -6.61
CA LEU A 139 7.18 -18.76 -6.60
C LEU A 139 7.25 -19.88 -7.65
N GLY A 140 8.03 -19.66 -8.69
CA GLY A 140 8.34 -20.64 -9.72
C GLY A 140 9.05 -21.87 -9.15
N SER A 141 8.79 -23.04 -9.74
CA SER A 141 9.49 -24.27 -9.33
C SER A 141 11.00 -24.15 -9.56
N ASP A 142 11.42 -23.44 -10.60
CA ASP A 142 12.80 -23.10 -10.93
C ASP A 142 13.40 -22.05 -9.98
N GLU A 143 12.65 -21.03 -9.59
CA GLU A 143 13.07 -20.04 -8.58
C GLU A 143 13.31 -20.70 -7.22
N PHE A 144 12.41 -21.60 -6.81
CA PHE A 144 12.61 -22.40 -5.61
C PHE A 144 13.89 -23.26 -5.69
N GLU A 145 14.15 -23.89 -6.84
CA GLU A 145 15.37 -24.68 -7.05
C GLU A 145 16.64 -23.83 -6.96
N GLU A 146 16.59 -22.61 -7.50
CA GLU A 146 17.68 -21.65 -7.44
C GLU A 146 17.94 -21.18 -6.01
N LEU A 147 16.90 -20.76 -5.29
CA LEU A 147 16.98 -20.40 -3.88
C LEU A 147 17.56 -21.55 -3.07
N TRP A 148 17.00 -22.76 -3.23
CA TRP A 148 17.48 -23.95 -2.55
C TRP A 148 18.96 -24.22 -2.86
N GLY A 149 19.40 -24.05 -4.11
CA GLY A 149 20.80 -24.24 -4.50
C GLY A 149 21.75 -23.21 -3.90
N LYS A 150 21.29 -21.97 -3.71
CA LYS A 150 22.05 -20.86 -3.11
C LYS A 150 22.15 -20.96 -1.58
N THR A 151 21.14 -21.54 -0.92
CA THR A 151 21.12 -21.64 0.55
C THR A 151 22.20 -22.58 1.08
N LYS A 152 22.91 -22.11 2.12
CA LYS A 152 23.93 -22.90 2.83
C LYS A 152 23.33 -24.17 3.43
N LYS A 153 23.90 -25.33 3.05
CA LYS A 153 23.51 -26.64 3.59
C LYS A 153 24.29 -26.99 4.86
N SER A 154 23.72 -27.88 5.66
CA SER A 154 24.35 -28.32 6.91
C SER A 154 25.65 -29.08 6.65
N LEU A 155 26.66 -28.84 7.49
CA LEU A 155 27.99 -29.44 7.35
C LEU A 155 27.94 -30.96 7.59
N GLY A 156 27.99 -31.73 6.51
CA GLY A 156 28.09 -33.20 6.55
C GLY A 156 26.76 -33.94 6.32
N ALA A 157 25.68 -33.23 6.01
CA ALA A 157 24.46 -33.81 5.47
C ALA A 157 24.29 -33.34 4.02
N ASP A 158 24.37 -34.28 3.07
CA ASP A 158 24.13 -33.96 1.67
C ASP A 158 22.67 -33.50 1.51
N ASP A 159 22.51 -32.25 1.06
CA ASP A 159 21.25 -31.65 0.63
C ASP A 159 20.15 -31.51 1.71
N LYS A 160 20.53 -31.08 2.92
CA LYS A 160 19.59 -30.71 4.00
C LYS A 160 19.97 -29.38 4.65
N LEU A 161 18.97 -28.67 5.17
CA LEU A 161 19.15 -27.43 5.92
C LEU A 161 19.15 -27.73 7.42
N ASP A 162 20.09 -27.11 8.14
CA ASP A 162 19.99 -26.88 9.58
C ASP A 162 19.25 -25.55 9.84
N ILE A 163 19.13 -25.15 11.11
CA ILE A 163 18.38 -23.94 11.49
C ILE A 163 18.95 -22.68 10.83
N ASP A 164 20.28 -22.54 10.80
CA ASP A 164 20.96 -21.43 10.14
C ASP A 164 20.67 -21.42 8.63
N GLY A 165 20.68 -22.59 8.00
CA GLY A 165 20.31 -22.75 6.60
C GLY A 165 18.85 -22.39 6.33
N PHE A 166 17.92 -22.75 7.22
CA PHE A 166 16.51 -22.41 7.09
C PHE A 166 16.25 -20.91 7.25
N LEU A 167 16.86 -20.26 8.24
CA LEU A 167 16.75 -18.80 8.42
C LEU A 167 17.31 -18.06 7.21
N SER A 168 18.47 -18.49 6.70
CA SER A 168 19.06 -17.94 5.46
C SER A 168 18.20 -18.18 4.22
N PHE A 169 17.39 -19.26 4.18
CA PHE A 169 16.44 -19.50 3.10
C PHE A 169 15.29 -18.48 3.16
N ASN A 170 14.71 -18.24 4.34
CA ASN A 170 13.61 -17.28 4.50
C ASN A 170 14.05 -15.85 4.16
N VAL A 171 15.23 -15.42 4.60
CA VAL A 171 15.77 -14.10 4.21
C VAL A 171 15.90 -13.99 2.69
N ALA A 172 16.38 -15.03 2.02
CA ALA A 172 16.52 -15.02 0.55
C ALA A 172 15.16 -15.09 -0.17
N LEU A 173 14.16 -15.73 0.45
CA LEU A 173 12.79 -15.77 -0.03
C LEU A 173 12.15 -14.38 0.10
N ASP A 174 12.29 -13.70 1.24
CA ASP A 174 11.79 -12.35 1.45
C ASP A 174 12.40 -11.35 0.46
N SER A 175 13.70 -11.48 0.16
CA SER A 175 14.36 -10.65 -0.86
C SER A 175 13.82 -10.85 -2.28
N LEU A 176 13.11 -11.95 -2.60
CA LEU A 176 12.41 -12.07 -3.88
C LEU A 176 11.16 -11.17 -3.95
N PHE A 177 10.59 -10.83 -2.80
CA PHE A 177 9.36 -10.03 -2.69
C PHE A 177 9.63 -8.59 -2.24
N GLU A 178 10.86 -8.26 -1.85
CA GLU A 178 11.33 -6.89 -1.76
C GLU A 178 11.46 -6.32 -3.18
N PHE A 179 10.37 -5.76 -3.70
CA PHE A 179 10.39 -4.93 -4.89
C PHE A 179 11.40 -3.81 -4.65
N SER A 180 12.58 -3.92 -5.25
CA SER A 180 13.52 -2.81 -5.25
C SER A 180 12.87 -1.72 -6.09
N ASP A 181 12.62 -0.56 -5.49
CA ASP A 181 12.16 0.65 -6.19
C ASP A 181 13.10 1.08 -7.35
N GLU A 182 14.22 0.37 -7.56
CA GLU A 182 15.25 0.61 -8.56
C GLU A 182 15.14 -0.24 -9.85
N GLU A 183 14.33 -1.31 -9.93
CA GLU A 183 14.23 -2.15 -11.15
C GLU A 183 13.21 -1.65 -12.19
N MET A 184 12.68 -0.44 -12.04
CA MET A 184 11.79 0.20 -13.03
C MET A 184 12.53 1.04 -14.08
N GLU A 185 13.85 0.84 -14.27
CA GLU A 185 14.63 1.47 -15.33
C GLU A 185 15.34 0.42 -16.20
N GLU A 186 14.86 0.32 -17.46
CA GLU A 186 15.57 -0.19 -18.65
C GLU A 186 15.81 -1.71 -18.77
N ASP A 187 15.10 -2.36 -19.71
CA ASP A 187 15.78 -2.96 -20.88
C ASP A 187 14.76 -3.45 -21.94
N ASP A 188 14.66 -2.65 -23.02
CA ASP A 188 14.25 -3.09 -24.36
C ASP A 188 15.41 -3.88 -25.02
N ASP A 189 15.05 -4.83 -25.90
CA ASP A 189 15.86 -5.50 -26.92
C ASP A 189 16.75 -6.73 -26.52
N ASP A 190 16.32 -7.94 -26.92
CA ASP A 190 16.84 -8.66 -28.11
C ASP A 190 16.94 -10.21 -27.99
N ASP A 191 16.25 -10.85 -28.94
CA ASP A 191 16.52 -12.08 -29.71
C ASP A 191 16.64 -13.53 -29.13
N SER A 192 15.76 -14.36 -29.73
CA SER A 192 16.02 -15.68 -30.36
C SER A 192 16.21 -16.94 -29.50
N VAL A 193 15.25 -17.88 -29.60
CA VAL A 193 15.55 -19.29 -29.99
C VAL A 193 14.32 -20.11 -30.48
N GLY A 194 14.52 -20.83 -31.60
CA GLY A 194 14.32 -22.28 -31.69
C GLY A 194 12.89 -22.86 -31.73
N GLU A 195 12.47 -23.30 -32.93
CA GLU A 195 11.36 -24.24 -33.13
C GLU A 195 11.64 -25.60 -32.46
N ASP A 196 10.81 -25.99 -31.48
CA ASP A 196 10.12 -27.30 -31.48
C ASP A 196 9.07 -27.40 -30.34
N ILE A 197 7.80 -27.51 -30.76
CA ILE A 197 6.59 -27.96 -30.03
C ILE A 197 6.19 -27.12 -28.79
N VAL A 198 5.64 -25.93 -29.06
CA VAL A 198 5.16 -24.95 -28.07
C VAL A 198 3.73 -25.27 -27.61
N ARG A 199 3.54 -25.44 -26.29
CA ARG A 199 2.27 -25.10 -25.61
C ARG A 199 1.97 -23.65 -25.96
N GLY A 200 0.98 -23.42 -26.82
CA GLY A 200 0.78 -22.15 -27.52
C GLY A 200 0.97 -20.93 -26.63
N GLN A 201 1.94 -20.09 -27.00
CA GLN A 201 2.20 -18.80 -26.37
C GLN A 201 0.88 -18.04 -26.17
N LEU A 202 0.71 -17.51 -24.96
CA LEU A 202 -0.39 -16.60 -24.65
C LEU A 202 -0.30 -15.41 -25.59
N VAL A 203 -1.46 -15.00 -26.09
CA VAL A 203 -1.59 -13.80 -26.90
C VAL A 203 -1.74 -12.65 -25.91
N GLU A 204 -0.61 -12.00 -25.64
CA GLU A 204 -0.50 -10.88 -24.69
C GLU A 204 -1.16 -9.59 -25.20
N GLU A 205 -1.51 -8.78 -24.19
CA GLU A 205 -2.16 -7.47 -24.23
C GLU A 205 -1.53 -6.52 -25.24
N GLY A 206 -2.42 -5.85 -25.96
CA GLY A 206 -2.14 -4.70 -26.79
C GLY A 206 -3.45 -4.30 -27.43
N ASP A 207 -3.57 -3.04 -27.86
CA ASP A 207 -4.72 -2.48 -28.59
C ASP A 207 -4.95 -3.17 -29.95
N ARG A 208 -5.13 -4.49 -29.96
CA ARG A 208 -5.35 -5.31 -31.14
C ARG A 208 -6.81 -5.21 -31.47
N SER A 209 -7.08 -4.95 -32.74
CA SER A 209 -8.44 -5.07 -33.24
C SER A 209 -8.94 -6.52 -33.08
N PRO A 210 -10.27 -6.74 -32.90
CA PRO A 210 -10.84 -8.09 -32.82
C PRO A 210 -10.46 -9.00 -34.01
N GLN A 211 -10.18 -8.43 -35.18
CA GLN A 211 -9.70 -9.16 -36.36
C GLN A 211 -8.25 -9.64 -36.22
N GLU A 212 -7.37 -8.82 -35.63
CA GLU A 212 -5.97 -9.20 -35.35
C GLU A 212 -5.93 -10.27 -34.27
N LEU A 213 -6.76 -10.14 -33.24
CA LEU A 213 -6.94 -11.17 -32.23
C LEU A 213 -7.42 -12.48 -32.85
N PHE A 214 -8.47 -12.46 -33.69
CA PHE A 214 -8.90 -13.66 -34.42
C PHE A 214 -7.77 -14.29 -35.23
N ALA A 215 -7.02 -13.49 -35.99
CA ALA A 215 -5.91 -13.98 -36.81
C ALA A 215 -4.80 -14.63 -35.96
N SER A 216 -4.58 -14.15 -34.74
CA SER A 216 -3.58 -14.70 -33.81
C SER A 216 -4.03 -15.99 -33.10
N LEU A 217 -5.34 -16.15 -32.89
CA LEU A 217 -5.93 -17.32 -32.24
C LEU A 217 -6.31 -18.42 -33.23
N ALA A 218 -6.63 -18.07 -34.47
CA ALA A 218 -7.11 -19.03 -35.46
C ALA A 218 -6.06 -20.11 -35.75
N GLY A 219 -6.52 -21.37 -35.69
CA GLY A 219 -5.70 -22.51 -36.07
C GLY A 219 -5.40 -22.52 -37.57
N ALA A 220 -4.64 -23.54 -38.01
CA ALA A 220 -4.27 -23.71 -39.42
C ALA A 220 -5.48 -23.86 -40.38
N ASP A 221 -6.66 -24.19 -39.86
CA ASP A 221 -7.91 -24.26 -40.61
C ASP A 221 -8.65 -22.91 -40.73
N GLY A 222 -8.08 -21.84 -40.18
CA GLY A 222 -8.67 -20.50 -40.18
C GLY A 222 -9.90 -20.40 -39.28
N LEU A 223 -9.98 -21.25 -38.25
CA LEU A 223 -11.07 -21.28 -37.28
C LEU A 223 -10.50 -21.24 -35.85
N VAL A 224 -11.26 -20.66 -34.93
CA VAL A 224 -10.92 -20.58 -33.50
C VAL A 224 -11.76 -21.59 -32.73
N SER A 225 -11.11 -22.54 -32.06
CA SER A 225 -11.77 -23.49 -31.14
C SER A 225 -11.82 -22.93 -29.72
N LYS A 226 -12.61 -23.55 -28.83
CA LYS A 226 -12.63 -23.18 -27.41
C LYS A 226 -11.24 -23.30 -26.76
N GLY A 227 -10.43 -24.27 -27.19
CA GLY A 227 -9.05 -24.41 -26.70
C GLY A 227 -8.14 -23.27 -27.16
N ASP A 228 -8.37 -22.73 -28.35
CA ASP A 228 -7.61 -21.58 -28.86
C ASP A 228 -7.97 -20.31 -28.09
N LEU A 229 -9.23 -20.13 -27.70
CA LEU A 229 -9.67 -19.00 -26.85
C LEU A 229 -8.94 -18.95 -25.50
N MET A 230 -8.54 -20.10 -24.95
CA MET A 230 -7.77 -20.16 -23.70
C MET A 230 -6.32 -19.68 -23.85
N ARG A 231 -5.95 -19.15 -25.03
CA ARG A 231 -4.69 -18.44 -25.26
C ARG A 231 -4.85 -16.92 -25.26
N TRP A 232 -6.08 -16.41 -25.17
CA TRP A 232 -6.36 -14.98 -25.08
C TRP A 232 -6.23 -14.55 -23.61
N ALA A 233 -5.21 -13.75 -23.30
CA ALA A 233 -4.88 -13.36 -21.94
C ALA A 233 -6.04 -12.62 -21.24
N GLU A 234 -6.62 -11.59 -21.88
CA GLU A 234 -7.74 -10.82 -21.31
C GLU A 234 -8.95 -11.71 -20.99
N LEU A 235 -9.25 -12.71 -21.83
CA LEU A 235 -10.36 -13.63 -21.54
C LEU A 235 -10.08 -14.49 -20.31
N LEU A 236 -8.82 -14.87 -20.06
CA LEU A 236 -8.44 -15.61 -18.86
C LEU A 236 -8.51 -14.71 -17.62
N GLU A 237 -8.08 -13.46 -17.73
CA GLU A 237 -8.17 -12.44 -16.68
C GLU A 237 -9.63 -12.20 -16.26
N LEU A 238 -10.53 -11.97 -17.23
CA LEU A 238 -11.98 -11.85 -16.96
C LEU A 238 -12.56 -13.07 -16.22
N ILE A 239 -12.02 -14.26 -16.46
CA ILE A 239 -12.47 -15.48 -15.75
C ILE A 239 -11.88 -15.55 -14.34
N ASP A 240 -10.61 -15.18 -14.18
CA ASP A 240 -9.89 -15.23 -12.91
C ASP A 240 -10.42 -14.19 -11.92
N GLU A 241 -10.70 -12.98 -12.40
CA GLU A 241 -11.35 -11.91 -11.65
C GLU A 241 -12.84 -12.21 -11.34
N GLY A 242 -13.39 -13.27 -11.95
CA GLY A 242 -14.79 -13.67 -11.77
C GLY A 242 -15.79 -12.76 -12.48
N GLU A 243 -15.31 -11.89 -13.38
CA GLU A 243 -16.14 -11.05 -14.23
C GLU A 243 -16.91 -11.84 -15.30
N LEU A 244 -16.36 -12.97 -15.73
CA LEU A 244 -16.98 -13.90 -16.68
C LEU A 244 -16.91 -15.34 -16.16
N SER A 245 -18.05 -15.95 -15.83
CA SER A 245 -18.04 -17.36 -15.44
C SER A 245 -17.79 -18.29 -16.63
N MET A 246 -17.13 -19.43 -16.39
CA MET A 246 -16.95 -20.48 -17.42
C MET A 246 -18.27 -20.95 -18.04
N SER A 247 -19.39 -20.91 -17.30
CA SER A 247 -20.71 -21.23 -17.82
C SER A 247 -21.27 -20.18 -18.78
N GLU A 248 -21.03 -18.90 -18.51
CA GLU A 248 -21.43 -17.80 -19.40
C GLU A 248 -20.61 -17.84 -20.68
N LEU A 249 -19.29 -18.02 -20.56
CA LEU A 249 -18.40 -18.23 -21.70
C LEU A 249 -18.86 -19.41 -22.57
N ASP A 250 -19.23 -20.55 -21.96
CA ASP A 250 -19.77 -21.69 -22.69
C ASP A 250 -21.08 -21.40 -23.40
N GLY A 251 -21.97 -20.62 -22.76
CA GLY A 251 -23.22 -20.15 -23.34
C GLY A 251 -22.99 -19.29 -24.58
N ILE A 252 -22.14 -18.26 -24.47
CA ILE A 252 -21.80 -17.32 -25.54
C ILE A 252 -21.08 -18.04 -26.67
N PHE A 253 -20.13 -18.92 -26.35
CA PHE A 253 -19.41 -19.72 -27.33
C PHE A 253 -20.36 -20.62 -28.11
N THR A 254 -21.24 -21.37 -27.42
CA THR A 254 -22.19 -22.28 -28.06
C THR A 254 -23.20 -21.55 -28.93
N ALA A 255 -23.60 -20.34 -28.55
CA ALA A 255 -24.52 -19.51 -29.33
C ALA A 255 -23.92 -19.05 -30.67
N ASN A 256 -22.60 -18.86 -30.72
CA ASN A 256 -21.90 -18.32 -31.88
C ASN A 256 -21.16 -19.38 -32.72
N ALA A 257 -20.76 -20.50 -32.12
CA ALA A 257 -19.96 -21.54 -32.77
C ALA A 257 -20.78 -22.43 -33.71
N VAL A 258 -20.13 -22.91 -34.79
CA VAL A 258 -20.66 -23.97 -35.65
C VAL A 258 -19.66 -25.11 -35.72
N ALA A 259 -20.13 -26.29 -35.36
CA ALA A 259 -19.28 -27.46 -35.18
C ALA A 259 -18.12 -27.21 -34.20
N GLU A 260 -18.42 -26.56 -33.06
CA GLU A 260 -17.49 -26.28 -31.95
C GLU A 260 -16.32 -25.34 -32.32
N LYS A 261 -16.47 -24.57 -33.41
CA LYS A 261 -15.48 -23.58 -33.85
C LYS A 261 -16.13 -22.28 -34.32
N LEU A 262 -15.37 -21.19 -34.25
CA LEU A 262 -15.73 -19.86 -34.72
C LEU A 262 -14.95 -19.55 -36.00
N ASP A 263 -15.67 -19.12 -37.04
CA ASP A 263 -15.05 -18.39 -38.15
C ASP A 263 -14.93 -16.89 -37.79
N GLU A 264 -14.26 -16.09 -38.62
CA GLU A 264 -14.00 -14.67 -38.32
C GLU A 264 -15.29 -13.89 -38.02
N THR A 265 -16.34 -14.11 -38.80
CA THR A 265 -17.63 -13.42 -38.61
C THR A 265 -18.28 -13.78 -37.27
N ARG A 266 -18.22 -15.06 -36.90
CA ARG A 266 -18.76 -15.55 -35.62
C ARG A 266 -17.88 -15.18 -34.44
N PHE A 267 -16.57 -15.11 -34.62
CA PHE A 267 -15.67 -14.62 -33.59
C PHE A 267 -15.95 -13.16 -33.27
N LEU A 268 -16.19 -12.30 -34.26
CA LEU A 268 -16.60 -10.91 -34.02
C LEU A 268 -17.92 -10.81 -33.27
N ALA A 269 -18.88 -11.68 -33.56
CA ALA A 269 -20.15 -11.76 -32.82
C ALA A 269 -19.96 -12.28 -31.38
N PHE A 270 -19.06 -13.25 -31.19
CA PHE A 270 -18.66 -13.76 -29.89
C PHE A 270 -17.95 -12.70 -29.04
N TYR A 271 -16.97 -12.00 -29.62
CA TYR A 271 -16.24 -10.90 -28.98
C TYR A 271 -17.21 -9.80 -28.56
N LYS A 272 -18.07 -9.35 -29.47
CA LYS A 272 -19.12 -8.37 -29.15
C LYS A 272 -20.06 -8.86 -28.05
N ALA A 273 -20.45 -10.13 -28.04
CA ALA A 273 -21.34 -10.65 -27.00
C ALA A 273 -20.68 -10.69 -25.62
N ILE A 274 -19.34 -10.78 -25.54
CA ILE A 274 -18.59 -10.60 -24.30
C ILE A 274 -18.55 -9.11 -23.94
N ASP A 275 -18.19 -8.24 -24.88
CA ASP A 275 -18.14 -6.78 -24.70
C ASP A 275 -19.50 -6.20 -24.23
N ASP A 276 -20.60 -6.67 -24.83
CA ASP A 276 -21.99 -6.31 -24.48
C ASP A 276 -22.36 -6.74 -23.03
N LEU A 277 -21.63 -7.67 -22.39
CA LEU A 277 -21.83 -7.96 -20.95
C LEU A 277 -21.29 -6.86 -20.04
N PHE A 278 -20.30 -6.11 -20.54
CA PHE A 278 -19.55 -5.09 -19.80
C PHE A 278 -19.93 -3.67 -20.21
N GLU A 279 -20.54 -3.50 -21.38
CA GLU A 279 -21.30 -2.30 -21.74
C GLU A 279 -22.56 -2.19 -20.84
N TYR A 280 -22.37 -1.80 -19.58
CA TYR A 280 -23.46 -1.32 -18.73
C TYR A 280 -24.16 -0.17 -19.46
N ASP A 281 -25.43 -0.37 -19.81
CA ASP A 281 -26.39 0.61 -20.35
C ASP A 281 -26.10 2.04 -19.85
N VAL A 282 -25.23 2.77 -20.54
CA VAL A 282 -25.13 4.22 -20.40
C VAL A 282 -26.24 4.79 -21.28
N ASN A 283 -27.48 4.65 -20.79
CA ASN A 283 -28.76 5.12 -21.33
C ASN A 283 -29.31 4.45 -22.60
N ASP A 284 -30.41 3.69 -22.45
CA ASP A 284 -31.58 3.87 -23.32
C ASP A 284 -32.90 3.36 -22.68
N GLU A 285 -33.40 4.04 -21.64
CA GLU A 285 -34.87 4.06 -21.44
C GLU A 285 -35.51 5.04 -22.43
N SER A 286 -35.54 4.67 -23.72
CA SER A 286 -36.49 5.27 -24.66
C SER A 286 -37.01 4.27 -25.71
N ASP A 287 -38.34 4.07 -25.64
CA ASP A 287 -39.26 3.52 -26.65
C ASP A 287 -39.17 2.01 -27.00
N GLU A 288 -40.24 1.20 -27.12
CA GLU A 288 -41.68 1.43 -27.21
C GLU A 288 -42.42 0.07 -27.06
N SER A 289 -43.46 -0.03 -26.22
CA SER A 289 -44.84 -0.41 -26.64
C SER A 289 -45.72 -0.84 -25.45
N SER A 290 -46.64 0.04 -25.04
CA SER A 290 -48.09 -0.22 -25.04
C SER A 290 -48.86 0.80 -24.17
N THR A 291 -49.53 1.71 -24.87
CA THR A 291 -50.87 2.28 -24.59
C THR A 291 -51.43 2.14 -23.16
N ALA A 292 -51.56 3.24 -22.42
CA ALA A 292 -52.86 3.82 -22.03
C ALA A 292 -52.70 5.07 -21.14
N ASP A 293 -53.30 6.16 -21.62
CA ASP A 293 -53.73 7.37 -20.92
C ASP A 293 -53.75 7.32 -19.37
N GLN A 294 -52.87 8.09 -18.73
CA GLN A 294 -53.21 8.84 -17.52
C GLN A 294 -52.48 10.18 -17.46
N LYS A 295 -53.26 11.24 -17.62
CA LYS A 295 -52.86 12.64 -17.65
C LYS A 295 -52.69 13.17 -16.22
N VAL A 296 -51.46 13.29 -15.74
CA VAL A 296 -51.12 14.06 -14.53
C VAL A 296 -50.58 15.42 -14.96
N PRO A 297 -51.18 16.55 -14.54
CA PRO A 297 -50.70 17.88 -14.91
C PRO A 297 -49.71 18.41 -13.87
N GLY A 298 -48.50 18.76 -14.32
CA GLY A 298 -47.70 19.79 -13.66
C GLY A 298 -46.44 19.33 -12.93
N ALA A 299 -45.54 18.61 -13.60
CA ALA A 299 -44.12 18.66 -13.28
C ALA A 299 -43.40 19.17 -14.53
N VAL A 300 -42.78 20.34 -14.42
CA VAL A 300 -41.87 20.84 -15.45
C VAL A 300 -40.61 19.99 -15.32
N ALA A 301 -40.58 18.87 -16.03
CA ALA A 301 -39.37 18.09 -16.22
C ALA A 301 -38.42 18.92 -17.08
N THR A 302 -37.46 19.58 -16.43
CA THR A 302 -36.24 20.02 -17.11
C THR A 302 -35.48 18.74 -17.41
N ASN A 303 -35.52 18.29 -18.67
CA ASN A 303 -34.79 17.12 -19.19
C ASN A 303 -33.26 17.34 -19.22
N ASP A 304 -32.71 18.14 -18.30
CA ASP A 304 -31.27 18.28 -18.20
C ASP A 304 -30.74 16.99 -17.58
N PRO A 305 -29.78 16.30 -18.22
CA PRO A 305 -29.19 15.09 -17.66
C PRO A 305 -28.61 15.40 -16.27
N PRO A 306 -28.69 14.44 -15.32
CA PRO A 306 -28.12 14.63 -14.00
C PRO A 306 -26.63 14.97 -14.14
N SER A 307 -26.18 15.99 -13.40
CA SER A 307 -24.77 16.37 -13.41
C SER A 307 -23.92 15.20 -12.92
N SER A 308 -22.67 15.10 -13.40
CA SER A 308 -21.73 14.05 -12.97
C SER A 308 -21.57 14.03 -11.44
N LYS A 309 -21.70 15.19 -10.79
CA LYS A 309 -21.73 15.33 -9.33
C LYS A 309 -22.88 14.58 -8.69
N THR A 310 -24.09 14.72 -9.25
CA THR A 310 -25.29 14.04 -8.73
C THR A 310 -25.17 12.53 -8.92
N THR A 311 -24.64 12.10 -10.06
CA THR A 311 -24.34 10.69 -10.33
C THR A 311 -23.34 10.12 -9.33
N LEU A 312 -22.19 10.80 -9.11
CA LEU A 312 -21.19 10.38 -8.13
C LEU A 312 -21.79 10.26 -6.74
N LEU A 313 -22.49 11.29 -6.26
CA LEU A 313 -23.08 11.27 -4.92
C LEU A 313 -24.11 10.15 -4.76
N GLY A 314 -24.92 9.87 -5.78
CA GLY A 314 -25.86 8.75 -5.76
C GLY A 314 -25.16 7.39 -5.70
N MET A 315 -24.06 7.21 -6.43
CA MET A 315 -23.25 5.99 -6.35
C MET A 315 -22.62 5.81 -4.96
N LEU A 316 -22.05 6.88 -4.40
CA LEU A 316 -21.44 6.84 -3.07
C LEU A 316 -22.48 6.64 -1.96
N GLU A 317 -23.70 7.14 -2.12
CA GLU A 317 -24.79 6.88 -1.19
C GLU A 317 -25.18 5.40 -1.23
N ALA A 318 -25.42 4.84 -2.42
CA ALA A 318 -25.75 3.42 -2.59
C ALA A 318 -24.67 2.48 -2.02
N LEU A 319 -23.38 2.82 -2.24
CA LEU A 319 -22.25 2.07 -1.71
C LEU A 319 -22.21 2.05 -0.16
N ASN A 320 -22.65 3.14 0.47
CA ASN A 320 -22.65 3.31 1.93
C ASN A 320 -23.98 2.90 2.60
N GLU A 321 -24.97 2.40 1.86
CA GLU A 321 -26.25 1.93 2.42
C GLU A 321 -26.12 0.57 3.11
N ASP A 322 -25.15 -0.26 2.71
CA ASP A 322 -24.90 -1.56 3.31
C ASP A 322 -24.14 -1.40 4.64
N ASN A 323 -24.80 -1.76 5.75
CA ASN A 323 -24.22 -1.65 7.09
C ASN A 323 -23.31 -2.82 7.45
N ASP A 324 -23.29 -3.88 6.63
CA ASP A 324 -22.41 -5.02 6.84
C ASP A 324 -20.99 -4.73 6.33
N LEU A 325 -20.89 -3.86 5.31
CA LEU A 325 -19.63 -3.39 4.73
C LEU A 325 -19.01 -2.22 5.51
N LEU A 326 -17.71 -2.04 5.35
CA LEU A 326 -17.01 -0.86 5.87
C LEU A 326 -17.43 0.41 5.10
N PRO A 327 -17.68 1.53 5.80
CA PRO A 327 -18.10 2.77 5.17
C PRO A 327 -16.98 3.39 4.33
N CYS A 328 -17.34 4.41 3.56
CA CYS A 328 -16.46 5.15 2.66
C CYS A 328 -15.88 4.28 1.52
N GLY A 329 -16.56 3.21 1.13
CA GLY A 329 -16.14 2.36 0.01
C GLY A 329 -14.84 1.59 0.23
N LEU A 330 -14.42 1.37 1.49
CA LEU A 330 -13.20 0.62 1.78
C LEU A 330 -13.30 -0.87 1.35
N GLU A 331 -14.51 -1.38 1.18
CA GLU A 331 -14.79 -2.73 0.67
C GLU A 331 -15.51 -2.68 -0.70
N ALA A 332 -15.40 -1.56 -1.43
CA ALA A 332 -15.92 -1.46 -2.79
C ALA A 332 -15.20 -2.45 -3.72
N SER A 333 -15.97 -3.07 -4.61
CA SER A 333 -15.42 -3.96 -5.63
C SER A 333 -14.62 -3.15 -6.68
N ASP A 334 -13.73 -3.81 -7.41
CA ASP A 334 -12.92 -3.15 -8.44
C ASP A 334 -13.80 -2.51 -9.53
N ARG A 335 -14.90 -3.19 -9.90
CA ARG A 335 -15.93 -2.63 -10.77
C ARG A 335 -16.58 -1.36 -10.23
N GLU A 336 -16.92 -1.31 -8.94
CA GLU A 336 -17.50 -0.11 -8.32
C GLU A 336 -16.48 1.02 -8.32
N GLN A 337 -15.23 0.71 -7.97
CA GLN A 337 -14.11 1.65 -7.98
C GLN A 337 -13.86 2.21 -9.39
N ALA A 338 -13.83 1.38 -10.43
CA ALA A 338 -13.67 1.80 -11.83
C ALA A 338 -14.79 2.75 -12.29
N ASN A 339 -16.04 2.43 -11.94
CA ASN A 339 -17.18 3.29 -12.25
C ASN A 339 -17.09 4.64 -11.53
N ILE A 340 -16.70 4.65 -10.25
CA ILE A 340 -16.51 5.88 -9.47
C ILE A 340 -15.39 6.73 -10.10
N LEU A 341 -14.24 6.12 -10.44
CA LEU A 341 -13.12 6.80 -11.07
C LEU A 341 -13.51 7.42 -12.43
N LYS A 342 -14.32 6.73 -13.23
CA LYS A 342 -14.84 7.27 -14.50
C LYS A 342 -15.64 8.56 -14.28
N VAL A 343 -16.53 8.59 -13.29
CA VAL A 343 -17.33 9.79 -12.99
C VAL A 343 -16.46 10.91 -12.39
N ILE A 344 -15.46 10.57 -11.58
CA ILE A 344 -14.49 11.54 -11.05
C ILE A 344 -13.68 12.19 -12.17
N ASN A 345 -13.18 11.42 -13.14
CA ASN A 345 -12.48 11.93 -14.31
C ASN A 345 -13.35 12.92 -15.10
N MET A 346 -14.66 12.65 -15.23
CA MET A 346 -15.60 13.58 -15.87
C MET A 346 -15.74 14.88 -15.07
N LEU A 347 -15.91 14.78 -13.75
CA LEU A 347 -16.04 15.92 -12.83
C LEU A 347 -14.84 16.85 -12.86
N GLU A 348 -13.63 16.29 -12.88
CA GLU A 348 -12.38 17.06 -12.93
C GLU A 348 -12.33 17.98 -14.15
N GLN A 349 -12.92 17.56 -15.27
CA GLN A 349 -12.97 18.34 -16.51
C GLN A 349 -14.09 19.39 -16.55
N GLU A 350 -15.05 19.35 -15.62
CA GLU A 350 -16.18 20.29 -15.62
C GLU A 350 -15.75 21.74 -15.32
N SER A 351 -16.47 22.70 -15.90
CA SER A 351 -16.24 24.12 -15.68
C SER A 351 -16.62 24.60 -14.27
N ALA A 352 -17.40 23.80 -13.53
CA ALA A 352 -17.74 24.03 -12.13
C ALA A 352 -16.55 23.79 -11.19
N ASN A 353 -15.51 23.07 -11.64
CA ASN A 353 -14.30 22.82 -10.86
C ASN A 353 -13.54 24.12 -10.59
N LEU A 354 -13.52 24.55 -9.32
CA LEU A 354 -12.87 25.79 -8.90
C LEU A 354 -11.38 25.79 -9.22
N ILE A 355 -10.71 24.63 -9.15
CA ILE A 355 -9.29 24.49 -9.46
C ILE A 355 -9.00 24.96 -10.89
N ARG A 356 -9.79 24.49 -11.86
CA ARG A 356 -9.65 24.88 -13.27
C ARG A 356 -10.09 26.32 -13.51
N SER A 357 -11.22 26.72 -12.91
CA SER A 357 -11.75 28.08 -13.09
C SER A 357 -10.78 29.17 -12.60
N LYS A 358 -10.01 28.87 -11.54
CA LYS A 358 -8.98 29.76 -10.97
C LYS A 358 -7.58 29.47 -11.50
N GLN A 359 -7.41 28.60 -12.51
CA GLN A 359 -6.11 28.23 -13.08
C GLN A 359 -5.08 27.75 -12.03
N GLY A 360 -5.52 26.94 -11.07
CA GLY A 360 -4.64 26.45 -9.99
C GLY A 360 -4.32 27.49 -8.90
N VAL A 361 -4.99 28.65 -8.89
CA VAL A 361 -4.83 29.67 -7.85
C VAL A 361 -5.96 29.54 -6.82
N VAL A 362 -5.83 28.57 -5.92
CA VAL A 362 -6.76 28.34 -4.80
C VAL A 362 -6.11 28.84 -3.52
N ASP A 363 -6.88 29.51 -2.68
CA ASP A 363 -6.41 29.97 -1.38
C ASP A 363 -6.80 29.00 -0.26
N GLU A 364 -6.15 29.13 0.89
CA GLU A 364 -6.44 28.27 2.04
C GLU A 364 -7.88 28.43 2.55
N ASN A 365 -8.52 29.59 2.35
CA ASN A 365 -9.89 29.82 2.79
C ASN A 365 -10.92 29.09 1.92
N ASP A 366 -10.59 28.81 0.65
CA ASP A 366 -11.42 27.98 -0.22
C ASP A 366 -11.51 26.54 0.32
N LEU A 367 -10.45 26.04 0.97
CA LEU A 367 -10.35 24.68 1.50
C LEU A 367 -10.72 24.56 2.98
N ALA A 368 -10.57 25.63 3.76
CA ALA A 368 -10.93 25.66 5.18
C ALA A 368 -12.40 25.28 5.40
N GLY A 369 -12.67 24.53 6.47
CA GLY A 369 -14.00 24.05 6.83
C GLY A 369 -14.00 22.63 7.40
N ASN A 370 -15.20 22.14 7.69
CA ASN A 370 -15.44 20.78 8.13
C ASN A 370 -15.76 19.90 6.91
N TRP A 371 -15.11 18.76 6.83
CA TRP A 371 -15.21 17.81 5.72
C TRP A 371 -15.48 16.42 6.28
N GLU A 372 -16.29 15.65 5.57
CA GLU A 372 -16.62 14.26 5.86
C GLU A 372 -16.19 13.41 4.68
N LEU A 373 -15.41 12.36 4.94
CA LEU A 373 -14.99 11.42 3.91
C LEU A 373 -16.21 10.62 3.45
N LEU A 374 -16.50 10.66 2.15
CA LEU A 374 -17.55 9.87 1.51
C LEU A 374 -17.00 8.60 0.85
N TYR A 375 -15.77 8.65 0.37
CA TYR A 375 -15.15 7.56 -0.37
C TYR A 375 -13.62 7.63 -0.32
N SER A 376 -12.96 6.47 -0.24
CA SER A 376 -11.53 6.34 -0.52
C SER A 376 -11.22 5.05 -1.28
N SER A 377 -10.39 5.13 -2.31
CA SER A 377 -9.79 3.98 -2.99
C SER A 377 -8.38 3.64 -2.49
N SER A 378 -7.90 4.30 -1.42
CA SER A 378 -6.55 4.08 -0.90
C SER A 378 -6.34 2.64 -0.41
N SER A 379 -5.44 1.91 -1.08
CA SER A 379 -5.06 0.54 -0.69
C SER A 379 -4.57 0.47 0.76
N ALA A 380 -3.78 1.47 1.19
CA ALA A 380 -3.31 1.58 2.57
C ALA A 380 -4.46 1.73 3.58
N MET A 381 -5.50 2.53 3.28
CA MET A 381 -6.67 2.61 4.17
C MET A 381 -7.51 1.33 4.16
N LYS A 382 -7.63 0.67 3.00
CA LYS A 382 -8.31 -0.64 2.88
C LYS A 382 -7.59 -1.69 3.75
N PHE A 383 -6.27 -1.80 3.61
CA PHE A 383 -5.42 -2.71 4.37
C PHE A 383 -5.51 -2.45 5.88
N ASN A 384 -5.37 -1.19 6.28
CA ASN A 384 -5.43 -0.77 7.68
C ASN A 384 -6.87 -0.77 8.27
N LYS A 385 -7.88 -1.02 7.44
CA LYS A 385 -9.31 -0.91 7.80
C LYS A 385 -9.63 0.41 8.48
N GLY A 386 -9.13 1.51 7.92
CA GLY A 386 -9.21 2.85 8.51
C GLY A 386 -7.94 3.67 8.26
N LEU A 387 -7.96 4.93 8.71
CA LEU A 387 -6.82 5.85 8.53
C LEU A 387 -5.74 5.60 9.59
N SER A 388 -6.13 5.47 10.86
CA SER A 388 -5.18 5.23 11.94
C SER A 388 -4.66 3.79 11.94
N GLY A 389 -5.40 2.83 11.37
CA GLY A 389 -5.11 1.40 11.51
C GLY A 389 -5.70 0.76 12.77
N LEU A 390 -6.24 1.56 13.70
CA LEU A 390 -6.88 1.04 14.90
C LEU A 390 -8.22 0.34 14.60
N GLY A 391 -8.82 0.56 13.43
CA GLY A 391 -10.02 -0.15 12.99
C GLY A 391 -9.81 -1.66 12.95
N GLY A 392 -8.62 -2.12 12.54
CA GLY A 392 -8.27 -3.55 12.52
C GLY A 392 -7.69 -4.08 13.84
N SER A 393 -7.07 -3.22 14.67
CA SER A 393 -6.34 -3.67 15.87
C SER A 393 -7.23 -3.95 17.09
N PHE A 394 -8.44 -3.39 17.14
CA PHE A 394 -9.36 -3.61 18.26
C PHE A 394 -10.29 -4.80 18.02
N PRO A 395 -10.51 -5.69 19.00
CA PRO A 395 -11.48 -6.78 18.87
C PRO A 395 -12.89 -6.25 18.56
N ASN A 396 -13.44 -6.65 17.42
CA ASN A 396 -14.71 -6.14 16.88
C ASN A 396 -14.72 -4.63 16.59
N GLY A 397 -13.55 -4.00 16.48
CA GLY A 397 -13.40 -2.66 15.93
C GLY A 397 -13.66 -2.68 14.43
N LYS A 398 -14.31 -1.63 13.96
CA LYS A 398 -14.50 -1.34 12.54
C LYS A 398 -14.36 0.17 12.32
N PHE A 399 -13.89 0.56 11.15
CA PHE A 399 -13.95 1.94 10.72
C PHE A 399 -15.40 2.43 10.67
N GLY A 400 -15.68 3.56 11.30
CA GLY A 400 -17.00 4.18 11.38
C GLY A 400 -17.14 5.47 10.58
N GLY A 401 -16.09 5.90 9.88
CA GLY A 401 -16.04 7.13 9.11
C GLY A 401 -14.94 8.10 9.57
N LEU A 402 -14.62 9.06 8.70
CA LEU A 402 -13.57 10.04 8.92
C LEU A 402 -14.11 11.46 8.70
N LYS A 403 -13.86 12.34 9.66
CA LYS A 403 -14.09 13.79 9.55
C LYS A 403 -12.76 14.52 9.58
N MET A 404 -12.68 15.63 8.87
CA MET A 404 -11.50 16.49 8.79
C MET A 404 -11.93 17.94 8.97
N ARG A 405 -11.33 18.64 9.92
CA ARG A 405 -11.45 20.09 10.07
C ARG A 405 -10.16 20.72 9.59
N LEU A 406 -10.28 21.65 8.64
CA LEU A 406 -9.19 22.50 8.19
C LEU A 406 -9.47 23.92 8.67
N ASP A 407 -8.64 24.40 9.57
CA ASP A 407 -8.67 25.79 10.01
C ASP A 407 -7.57 26.56 9.26
N SER A 408 -7.91 27.71 8.69
CA SER A 408 -6.93 28.64 8.11
C SER A 408 -7.12 30.01 8.75
N SER A 409 -6.01 30.54 9.25
CA SER A 409 -5.91 31.90 9.75
C SER A 409 -4.75 32.60 9.06
N LYS A 410 -4.60 33.90 9.31
CA LYS A 410 -3.47 34.65 8.75
C LYS A 410 -2.09 34.13 9.20
N TYR A 411 -2.02 33.37 10.29
CA TYR A 411 -0.76 33.01 10.94
C TYR A 411 -0.55 31.50 11.12
N MET A 412 -1.61 30.71 11.02
CA MET A 412 -1.64 29.29 11.36
C MET A 412 -2.67 28.57 10.50
N SER A 413 -2.35 27.34 10.11
CA SER A 413 -3.17 26.47 9.29
C SER A 413 -3.18 25.10 9.95
N ASP A 414 -4.19 24.88 10.79
CA ASP A 414 -4.29 23.71 11.65
C ASP A 414 -5.22 22.68 10.99
N VAL A 415 -4.89 21.39 11.13
CA VAL A 415 -5.73 20.27 10.67
C VAL A 415 -6.06 19.36 11.85
N GLU A 416 -7.32 18.94 11.91
CA GLU A 416 -7.81 17.95 12.87
C GLU A 416 -8.60 16.88 12.13
N TYR A 417 -8.14 15.63 12.21
CA TYR A 417 -8.88 14.46 11.78
C TYR A 417 -9.61 13.85 12.96
N THR A 418 -10.83 13.39 12.75
CA THR A 418 -11.56 12.57 13.71
C THR A 418 -12.04 11.32 13.00
N GLU A 419 -11.39 10.20 13.27
CA GLU A 419 -11.80 8.88 12.84
C GLU A 419 -12.64 8.22 13.92
N ARG A 420 -13.82 7.72 13.55
CA ARG A 420 -14.68 6.95 14.45
C ARG A 420 -14.28 5.48 14.39
N ILE A 421 -13.97 4.87 15.52
CA ILE A 421 -13.84 3.42 15.64
C ILE A 421 -15.11 2.86 16.27
N SER A 422 -15.90 2.16 15.47
CA SER A 422 -17.15 1.52 15.88
C SER A 422 -16.84 0.15 16.48
N VAL A 423 -17.24 -0.09 17.72
CA VAL A 423 -17.03 -1.34 18.45
C VAL A 423 -18.37 -1.90 18.88
N THR A 424 -18.56 -3.22 18.83
CA THR A 424 -19.75 -3.87 19.38
C THR A 424 -19.49 -4.33 20.83
N PRO A 425 -20.21 -3.83 21.85
CA PRO A 425 -21.37 -2.92 21.78
C PRO A 425 -20.98 -1.44 21.58
N GLU A 426 -21.86 -0.66 20.91
CA GLU A 426 -21.63 0.76 20.53
C GLU A 426 -21.16 1.68 21.66
N ALA A 427 -21.45 1.33 22.92
CA ALA A 427 -20.97 2.07 24.09
C ALA A 427 -19.43 2.02 24.27
N ALA A 428 -18.75 1.09 23.59
CA ALA A 428 -17.30 0.95 23.56
C ALA A 428 -16.66 1.65 22.35
N SER A 429 -17.45 2.17 21.41
CA SER A 429 -16.95 2.94 20.27
C SER A 429 -16.29 4.25 20.74
N PHE A 430 -15.18 4.61 20.11
CA PHE A 430 -14.38 5.78 20.49
C PHE A 430 -13.86 6.50 19.24
N ASP A 431 -13.34 7.72 19.45
CA ASP A 431 -12.81 8.54 18.36
C ASP A 431 -11.28 8.59 18.49
N VAL A 432 -10.61 8.50 17.34
CA VAL A 432 -9.18 8.74 17.17
C VAL A 432 -9.04 10.13 16.55
N THR A 433 -8.35 11.02 17.26
CA THR A 433 -8.14 12.41 16.82
C THR A 433 -6.68 12.62 16.44
N VAL A 434 -6.44 12.99 15.20
CA VAL A 434 -5.09 13.34 14.71
C VAL A 434 -5.03 14.84 14.51
N THR A 435 -4.05 15.51 15.10
CA THR A 435 -3.83 16.95 14.96
C THR A 435 -2.51 17.23 14.27
N GLY A 436 -2.43 18.34 13.54
CA GLY A 436 -1.17 18.85 13.01
C GLY A 436 -1.37 20.11 12.19
N ASP A 437 -0.42 20.37 11.30
CA ASP A 437 -0.44 21.53 10.40
C ASP A 437 -0.72 21.11 8.95
N TRP A 438 -1.25 22.04 8.16
CA TRP A 438 -1.37 21.85 6.72
C TRP A 438 -0.94 23.09 5.94
N THR A 439 -0.46 22.86 4.72
CA THR A 439 -0.03 23.92 3.80
C THR A 439 -0.45 23.59 2.37
N LEU A 440 -0.67 24.62 1.55
CA LEU A 440 -0.86 24.46 0.12
C LEU A 440 0.43 24.72 -0.62
N ARG A 441 0.78 23.79 -1.50
CA ARG A 441 1.94 23.90 -2.38
C ARG A 441 1.46 23.91 -3.81
N GLN A 442 1.96 24.87 -4.58
CA GLN A 442 1.86 24.79 -6.03
C GLN A 442 2.94 23.84 -6.52
N SER A 443 2.51 22.78 -7.17
CA SER A 443 3.38 21.75 -7.73
C SER A 443 3.05 21.56 -9.21
N ILE A 444 3.79 20.69 -9.87
CA ILE A 444 3.44 20.17 -11.19
C ILE A 444 3.10 18.71 -10.94
N SER A 445 1.92 18.27 -11.36
CA SER A 445 1.55 16.85 -11.25
C SER A 445 2.55 16.03 -12.06
N LEU A 446 3.14 15.01 -11.42
CA LEU A 446 4.10 14.12 -12.08
C LEU A 446 3.46 13.33 -13.23
N PHE A 447 2.15 13.08 -13.15
CA PHE A 447 1.42 12.28 -14.13
C PHE A 447 0.90 13.11 -15.30
N THR A 448 0.38 14.31 -15.05
CA THR A 448 -0.23 15.13 -16.11
C THR A 448 0.72 16.19 -16.67
N GLY A 449 1.78 16.53 -15.94
CA GLY A 449 2.65 17.67 -16.25
C GLY A 449 1.95 19.03 -16.11
N GLU A 450 0.71 19.07 -15.63
CA GLU A 450 -0.05 20.30 -15.44
C GLU A 450 0.20 20.90 -14.05
N PRO A 451 0.10 22.24 -13.88
CA PRO A 451 0.12 22.85 -12.57
C PRO A 451 -0.97 22.26 -11.66
N SER A 452 -0.55 21.74 -10.51
CA SER A 452 -1.40 21.12 -9.50
C SER A 452 -1.30 21.87 -8.18
N ILE A 453 -2.29 21.68 -7.32
CA ILE A 453 -2.29 22.20 -5.95
C ILE A 453 -2.24 21.01 -5.02
N THR A 454 -1.14 20.87 -4.32
CA THR A 454 -0.95 19.80 -3.35
C THR A 454 -1.25 20.32 -1.95
N LEU A 455 -2.20 19.66 -1.28
CA LEU A 455 -2.43 19.77 0.15
C LEU A 455 -1.39 18.91 0.87
N ALA A 456 -0.47 19.55 1.57
CA ALA A 456 0.55 18.88 2.37
C ALA A 456 0.17 18.99 3.85
N ILE A 457 -0.04 17.86 4.50
CA ILE A 457 -0.37 17.75 5.92
C ILE A 457 0.81 17.13 6.66
N THR A 458 1.16 17.74 7.79
CA THR A 458 2.16 17.24 8.73
C THR A 458 1.45 16.86 10.03
N PRO A 459 1.09 15.57 10.23
CA PRO A 459 0.54 15.11 11.49
C PRO A 459 1.55 15.30 12.64
N GLU A 460 1.08 15.77 13.79
CA GLU A 460 1.91 15.96 14.98
C GLU A 460 1.56 14.96 16.08
N ARG A 461 0.27 14.80 16.37
CA ARG A 461 -0.21 13.97 17.48
C ARG A 461 -1.41 13.13 17.10
N VAL A 462 -1.44 11.92 17.65
CA VAL A 462 -2.57 10.98 17.59
C VAL A 462 -3.10 10.79 19.00
N ASN A 463 -4.40 11.02 19.20
CA ASN A 463 -5.08 10.91 20.48
C ASN A 463 -6.21 9.89 20.38
N TYR A 464 -6.25 8.92 21.29
CA TYR A 464 -7.35 7.95 21.36
C TYR A 464 -7.54 7.49 22.80
N GLY A 465 -8.75 7.69 23.33
CA GLY A 465 -9.02 7.48 24.76
C GLY A 465 -8.09 8.32 25.64
N PRO A 466 -7.39 7.73 26.63
CA PRO A 466 -6.42 8.44 27.47
C PRO A 466 -5.02 8.55 26.84
N THR A 467 -4.79 7.94 25.68
CA THR A 467 -3.47 7.85 25.05
C THR A 467 -3.24 9.01 24.09
N SER A 468 -2.04 9.57 24.12
CA SER A 468 -1.57 10.61 23.21
C SER A 468 -0.14 10.29 22.80
N THR A 469 0.08 10.06 21.52
CA THR A 469 1.39 9.71 20.95
C THR A 469 1.77 10.70 19.85
N ARG A 470 3.07 10.82 19.56
CA ARG A 470 3.54 11.52 18.36
C ARG A 470 3.06 10.75 17.11
N ALA A 471 2.80 11.49 16.03
CA ALA A 471 2.25 10.93 14.80
C ALA A 471 3.32 10.48 13.79
N ASP A 472 4.60 10.79 14.01
CA ASP A 472 5.76 10.37 13.21
C ASP A 472 5.89 8.84 13.09
N HIS A 473 5.54 8.09 14.13
CA HIS A 473 5.56 6.63 14.09
C HIS A 473 4.32 5.99 13.42
N TRP A 474 3.33 6.80 13.01
CA TRP A 474 2.07 6.30 12.45
C TRP A 474 2.09 6.28 10.92
N LYS A 475 2.75 5.26 10.35
CA LYS A 475 2.85 5.06 8.89
C LYS A 475 1.48 5.00 8.20
N SER A 476 0.44 4.53 8.89
CA SER A 476 -0.94 4.45 8.39
C SER A 476 -1.56 5.81 8.03
N LEU A 477 -1.04 6.92 8.58
CA LEU A 477 -1.48 8.28 8.24
C LEU A 477 -0.92 8.79 6.90
N GLY A 478 0.12 8.13 6.39
CA GLY A 478 0.82 8.47 5.15
C GLY A 478 -0.08 8.83 3.96
N PRO A 479 -1.19 8.11 3.70
CA PRO A 479 -2.06 8.39 2.54
C PRO A 479 -2.68 9.78 2.52
N LEU A 480 -2.77 10.49 3.65
CA LEU A 480 -3.31 11.87 3.70
C LEU A 480 -2.22 12.94 3.81
N ASN A 481 -0.94 12.58 3.94
CA ASN A 481 0.13 13.55 4.14
C ASN A 481 0.36 14.45 2.91
N MET A 482 0.11 13.93 1.71
CA MET A 482 0.35 14.67 0.48
C MET A 482 -0.68 14.28 -0.59
N LEU A 483 -1.59 15.21 -0.88
CA LEU A 483 -2.69 14.97 -1.79
C LEU A 483 -2.88 16.10 -2.78
N ASP A 484 -3.09 15.76 -4.05
CA ASP A 484 -3.40 16.71 -5.10
C ASP A 484 -4.90 17.03 -5.12
N VAL A 485 -5.25 18.30 -5.00
CA VAL A 485 -6.64 18.75 -5.05
C VAL A 485 -7.11 18.82 -6.50
N ALA A 486 -7.66 17.72 -7.00
CA ALA A 486 -8.08 17.59 -8.40
C ALA A 486 -9.44 18.25 -8.69
N TYR A 487 -10.36 18.25 -7.73
CA TYR A 487 -11.65 18.91 -7.84
C TYR A 487 -12.03 19.64 -6.56
N LEU A 488 -12.55 20.85 -6.70
CA LEU A 488 -13.10 21.61 -5.58
C LEU A 488 -14.34 22.39 -6.02
N ASP A 489 -15.41 22.26 -5.27
CA ASP A 489 -16.57 23.15 -5.35
C ASP A 489 -17.02 23.60 -3.95
N LYS A 490 -18.25 24.09 -3.82
CA LYS A 490 -18.78 24.60 -2.55
C LYS A 490 -18.88 23.53 -1.47
N ASP A 491 -19.24 22.30 -1.82
CA ASP A 491 -19.67 21.25 -0.91
C ASP A 491 -19.02 19.89 -1.18
N LEU A 492 -18.19 19.78 -2.22
CA LEU A 492 -17.46 18.59 -2.61
C LEU A 492 -16.00 18.93 -2.89
N ARG A 493 -15.11 18.05 -2.45
CA ARG A 493 -13.68 18.10 -2.73
C ARG A 493 -13.20 16.71 -3.08
N ILE A 494 -12.46 16.58 -4.17
CA ILE A 494 -11.82 15.34 -4.57
C ILE A 494 -10.32 15.57 -4.57
N MET A 495 -9.60 14.67 -3.91
CA MET A 495 -8.15 14.70 -3.83
C MET A 495 -7.56 13.38 -4.31
N ARG A 496 -6.40 13.43 -4.97
CA ARG A 496 -5.67 12.26 -5.47
C ARG A 496 -4.36 12.07 -4.72
N GLY A 497 -3.90 10.82 -4.64
CA GLY A 497 -2.54 10.51 -4.19
C GLY A 497 -1.51 11.16 -5.11
N SER A 498 -0.43 11.69 -4.53
CA SER A 498 0.67 12.28 -5.31
C SER A 498 1.51 11.23 -6.05
N THR A 499 1.45 9.97 -5.64
CA THR A 499 2.19 8.83 -6.21
C THR A 499 1.30 7.82 -6.95
N SER A 500 -0.03 7.99 -6.93
CA SER A 500 -0.97 7.11 -7.61
C SER A 500 -2.24 7.88 -7.94
N LEU A 501 -2.58 7.96 -9.23
CA LEU A 501 -3.81 8.60 -9.70
C LEU A 501 -5.06 7.83 -9.26
N ASP A 502 -4.95 6.52 -9.06
CA ASP A 502 -6.07 5.66 -8.67
C ASP A 502 -6.40 5.76 -7.19
N THR A 503 -5.48 6.30 -6.39
CA THR A 503 -5.74 6.66 -4.99
C THR A 503 -6.52 7.96 -4.93
N VAL A 504 -7.79 7.88 -4.55
CA VAL A 504 -8.72 9.02 -4.54
C VAL A 504 -9.41 9.12 -3.19
N PHE A 505 -9.65 10.35 -2.76
CA PHE A 505 -10.43 10.69 -1.58
C PHE A 505 -11.51 11.70 -1.94
N VAL A 506 -12.77 11.34 -1.68
CA VAL A 506 -13.92 12.22 -1.91
C VAL A 506 -14.43 12.71 -0.57
N PHE A 507 -14.44 14.02 -0.38
CA PHE A 507 -14.91 14.68 0.83
C PHE A 507 -16.12 15.57 0.54
N ARG A 508 -17.11 15.52 1.43
CA ARG A 508 -18.24 16.45 1.44
C ARG A 508 -18.10 17.46 2.55
N ARG A 509 -18.38 18.74 2.26
CA ARG A 509 -18.36 19.79 3.27
C ARG A 509 -19.56 19.65 4.20
N VAL A 510 -19.31 19.65 5.51
CA VAL A 510 -20.34 19.64 6.55
C VAL A 510 -20.62 21.08 6.97
N ALA A 511 -21.91 21.44 6.97
CA ALA A 511 -22.38 22.81 7.24
C ALA A 511 -22.26 23.23 8.72
#